data_AF-A0A0B7BR75-F1
#
_entry.id   AF-A0A0B7BR75-F1
#
_cell.length_a   1.000
_cell.length_b   1.000
_cell.length_c   1.000
_cell.angle_alpha   90.00
_cell.angle_beta   90.00
_cell.angle_gamma   90.00
#
_symmetry.space_group_name_H-M   'P 1'
#
loop_
_entity.id
_entity.type
_entity.pdbx_description
1 polymer ?
#
loop_
_entity_poly.entity_id
_entity_poly.type
_entity_poly.pdbx_seq_one_letter_code
_entity_poly.pdbx_strand_id
1 'polypeptide(L)'
;DKVYDYVNEDFIWSYFSKAGYRTGAIFDDYHVTAFHYQKKGWDKPPVDYYHRVVVLAKNNDKLMKATSSNCFGDMPEITFNHDFWIQMASTFNISQSKPYFGFSFSQHLTHDNHNKASAGDHLYHGFLQELRDKNIINNTVIIFFSDHGQRYGPTRSTYNGMVEYNTPYVFLVFPPWFHRKYPHLIKVLKINQERFTTNRDIYETLRDLVNFQATTKLGDINKRGISLFQEIPRERMCEHVKISVEYCLCNQLTTTNISSSMTLVLALTVQYKLKSLISTVRDKCSVLNFKTVMSVMEVQSETARVNQTTVNSTRYQITLMTTPGDAVYEASVEYFHTTKKSDVVGDIVRLNLYRGQAECVEQPKLRNYCFCN
;
A
#
# COMPACT_ATOMS: atom_id res chain seq x y z
N ASP A 1 10.58 20.92 -12.25
CA ASP A 1 9.24 21.43 -11.87
C ASP A 1 8.32 20.33 -11.35
N LYS A 2 7.61 20.56 -10.23
CA LYS A 2 6.59 19.61 -9.74
C LYS A 2 5.33 19.69 -10.63
N VAL A 3 4.78 18.53 -10.99
CA VAL A 3 3.60 18.41 -11.88
C VAL A 3 2.32 18.22 -11.05
N TYR A 4 1.19 18.71 -11.58
CA TYR A 4 -0.14 18.43 -11.03
C TYR A 4 -0.61 17.02 -11.41
N ASP A 5 -1.44 16.42 -10.57
CA ASP A 5 -2.13 15.18 -10.86
C ASP A 5 -3.39 15.48 -11.69
N TYR A 6 -3.40 14.99 -12.94
CA TYR A 6 -4.52 15.16 -13.88
C TYR A 6 -5.49 13.97 -13.88
N VAL A 7 -5.29 12.98 -13.02
CA VAL A 7 -6.02 11.69 -13.05
C VAL A 7 -7.19 11.70 -12.05
N ASN A 8 -7.69 12.88 -11.66
CA ASN A 8 -8.72 12.96 -10.62
C ASN A 8 -10.00 12.16 -10.93
N GLU A 9 -10.39 12.15 -12.21
CA GLU A 9 -11.62 11.52 -12.69
C GLU A 9 -11.66 9.99 -12.52
N ASP A 10 -10.49 9.36 -12.41
CA ASP A 10 -10.36 7.90 -12.26
C ASP A 10 -10.35 7.45 -10.79
N PHE A 11 -10.27 8.37 -9.82
CA PHE A 11 -10.35 7.99 -8.41
C PHE A 11 -11.79 7.71 -7.98
N ILE A 12 -11.93 6.87 -6.95
CA ILE A 12 -13.23 6.36 -6.51
C ILE A 12 -14.18 7.46 -6.04
N TRP A 13 -13.67 8.53 -5.42
CA TRP A 13 -14.51 9.67 -5.01
C TRP A 13 -15.21 10.34 -6.19
N SER A 14 -14.60 10.36 -7.37
CA SER A 14 -15.21 10.92 -8.59
C SER A 14 -16.41 10.09 -9.06
N TYR A 15 -16.40 8.77 -8.86
CA TYR A 15 -17.58 7.92 -9.13
C TYR A 15 -18.73 8.22 -8.16
N PHE A 16 -18.43 8.41 -6.87
CA PHE A 16 -19.44 8.79 -5.88
C PHE A 16 -19.99 10.19 -6.14
N SER A 17 -19.15 11.16 -6.49
CA SER A 17 -19.57 12.52 -6.86
C SER A 17 -20.54 12.49 -8.05
N LYS A 18 -20.22 11.73 -9.11
CA LYS A 18 -21.10 11.54 -10.28
C LYS A 18 -22.44 10.89 -9.94
N ALA A 19 -22.47 10.06 -8.89
CA ALA A 19 -23.71 9.48 -8.35
C ALA A 19 -24.48 10.41 -7.40
N GLY A 20 -24.02 11.66 -7.22
CA GLY A 20 -24.70 12.67 -6.41
C GLY A 20 -24.30 12.70 -4.93
N TYR A 21 -23.25 11.97 -4.55
CA TYR A 21 -22.72 12.00 -3.18
C TYR A 21 -21.95 13.28 -2.92
N ARG A 22 -22.04 13.78 -1.68
CA ARG A 22 -21.09 14.77 -1.14
C ARG A 22 -19.78 14.08 -0.82
N THR A 23 -18.68 14.57 -1.34
CA THR A 23 -17.36 13.92 -1.23
C THR A 23 -16.44 14.68 -0.29
N GLY A 24 -15.71 13.97 0.56
CA GLY A 24 -14.72 14.54 1.46
C GLY A 24 -13.42 13.74 1.46
N ALA A 25 -12.30 14.41 1.72
CA ALA A 25 -11.01 13.75 1.86
C ALA A 25 -10.09 14.42 2.89
N ILE A 26 -9.43 13.59 3.69
CA ILE A 26 -8.36 13.98 4.61
C ILE A 26 -7.07 13.24 4.24
N PHE A 27 -5.99 14.01 4.15
CA PHE A 27 -4.62 13.50 4.20
C PHE A 27 -3.90 14.29 5.30
N ASP A 28 -3.47 13.62 6.36
CA ASP A 28 -2.96 14.26 7.57
C ASP A 28 -1.54 14.82 7.42
N ASP A 29 -0.72 14.23 6.53
CA ASP A 29 0.61 14.75 6.22
C ASP A 29 0.58 15.78 5.07
N TYR A 30 1.24 16.92 5.26
CA TYR A 30 1.29 17.98 4.26
C TYR A 30 2.26 17.73 3.10
N HIS A 31 3.23 16.83 3.23
CA HIS A 31 4.30 16.61 2.27
C HIS A 31 4.51 15.15 1.85
N VAL A 32 4.13 14.18 2.67
CA VAL A 32 4.50 12.75 2.52
C VAL A 32 3.30 11.86 2.15
N THR A 33 2.34 12.41 1.40
CA THR A 33 1.23 11.59 0.85
C THR A 33 1.55 11.12 -0.56
N ALA A 34 0.88 10.07 -1.03
CA ALA A 34 0.99 9.57 -2.41
C ALA A 34 0.73 10.64 -3.49
N PHE A 35 0.03 11.72 -3.11
CA PHE A 35 -0.40 12.80 -3.99
C PHE A 35 0.46 14.06 -3.87
N HIS A 36 1.19 14.25 -2.76
CA HIS A 36 1.98 15.46 -2.50
C HIS A 36 3.49 15.21 -2.43
N TYR A 37 3.94 13.96 -2.26
CA TYR A 37 5.36 13.64 -2.26
C TYR A 37 5.98 13.91 -3.64
N GLN A 38 6.84 14.92 -3.70
CA GLN A 38 7.48 15.43 -4.93
C GLN A 38 6.51 15.85 -6.06
N LYS A 39 5.23 16.05 -5.73
CA LYS A 39 4.15 16.46 -6.64
C LYS A 39 3.48 17.73 -6.12
N LYS A 40 2.69 18.41 -6.95
CA LYS A 40 1.85 19.55 -6.50
C LYS A 40 0.49 19.09 -5.94
N GLY A 41 0.14 17.81 -6.07
CA GLY A 41 -1.24 17.35 -5.85
C GLY A 41 -2.12 17.79 -7.01
N TRP A 42 -3.35 18.18 -6.73
CA TRP A 42 -4.31 18.60 -7.73
C TRP A 42 -4.35 20.13 -7.89
N ASP A 43 -4.60 20.60 -9.12
CA ASP A 43 -4.79 22.03 -9.41
C ASP A 43 -6.12 22.56 -8.84
N LYS A 44 -7.15 21.72 -8.87
CA LYS A 44 -8.46 21.95 -8.25
C LYS A 44 -8.70 20.93 -7.14
N PRO A 45 -9.44 21.27 -6.07
CA PRO A 45 -9.79 20.31 -5.02
C PRO A 45 -10.41 19.04 -5.63
N PRO A 46 -9.92 17.85 -5.26
CA PRO A 46 -10.39 16.59 -5.86
C PRO A 46 -11.79 16.15 -5.40
N VAL A 47 -12.29 16.78 -4.32
CA VAL A 47 -13.54 16.49 -3.60
C VAL A 47 -14.18 17.78 -3.08
N ASP A 48 -15.45 17.73 -2.68
CA ASP A 48 -16.21 18.90 -2.20
C ASP A 48 -15.66 19.45 -0.87
N TYR A 49 -15.35 18.57 0.08
CA TYR A 49 -14.84 18.90 1.41
C TYR A 49 -13.39 18.43 1.56
N TYR A 50 -12.45 19.27 1.10
CA TYR A 50 -11.03 18.93 1.08
C TYR A 50 -10.26 19.55 2.26
N HIS A 51 -9.86 18.72 3.22
CA HIS A 51 -9.25 19.17 4.49
C HIS A 51 -7.84 19.76 4.36
N ARG A 52 -7.26 19.71 3.16
CA ARG A 52 -5.89 20.13 2.85
C ARG A 52 -5.54 21.55 3.30
N VAL A 53 -6.48 22.49 3.20
CA VAL A 53 -6.24 23.90 3.58
C VAL A 53 -5.88 24.00 5.07
N VAL A 54 -6.55 23.22 5.92
CA VAL A 54 -6.30 23.24 7.37
C VAL A 54 -4.94 22.62 7.70
N VAL A 55 -4.61 21.50 7.06
CA VAL A 55 -3.30 20.85 7.18
C VAL A 55 -2.17 21.79 6.76
N LEU A 56 -2.34 22.55 5.67
CA LEU A 56 -1.36 23.55 5.24
C LEU A 56 -1.26 24.73 6.21
N ALA A 57 -2.37 25.24 6.73
CA ALA A 57 -2.39 26.33 7.68
C ALA A 57 -1.63 25.96 8.97
N LYS A 58 -1.91 24.80 9.56
CA LYS A 58 -1.17 24.27 10.72
C LYS A 58 0.32 24.14 10.43
N ASN A 59 0.68 23.60 9.27
CA ASN A 59 2.09 23.43 8.91
C ASN A 59 2.82 24.74 8.59
N ASN A 60 2.11 25.85 8.37
CA ASN A 60 2.71 27.18 8.20
C ASN A 60 2.76 27.97 9.52
N ASP A 61 1.86 27.69 10.45
CA ASP A 61 1.77 28.38 11.74
C ASP A 61 2.80 27.85 12.75
N LYS A 62 3.66 28.74 13.26
CA LYS A 62 4.73 28.38 14.21
C LYS A 62 4.18 27.99 15.59
N LEU A 63 3.09 28.62 16.05
CA LEU A 63 2.47 28.33 17.35
C LEU A 63 1.80 26.96 17.32
N MET A 64 1.12 26.63 16.22
CA MET A 64 0.46 25.32 16.06
C MET A 64 1.44 24.14 16.04
N LYS A 65 2.69 24.38 15.66
CA LYS A 65 3.76 23.37 15.62
C LYS A 65 4.63 23.33 16.89
N ALA A 66 4.44 24.26 17.82
CA ALA A 66 5.38 24.46 18.92
C ALA A 66 5.38 23.32 19.95
N THR A 67 4.25 22.65 20.14
CA THR A 67 4.05 21.63 21.18
C THR A 67 4.45 20.24 20.72
N SER A 68 3.97 19.80 19.56
CA SER A 68 4.19 18.46 19.01
C SER A 68 3.85 18.44 17.52
N SER A 69 4.58 17.64 16.72
CA SER A 69 4.22 17.39 15.33
C SER A 69 2.85 16.70 15.19
N ASN A 70 2.45 15.93 16.20
CA ASN A 70 1.25 15.10 16.22
C ASN A 70 0.01 15.83 16.78
N CYS A 71 0.10 17.15 17.01
CA CYS A 71 -0.98 17.96 17.53
C CYS A 71 -1.27 19.16 16.61
N PHE A 72 -2.51 19.64 16.66
CA PHE A 72 -2.91 20.99 16.23
C PHE A 72 -3.06 21.84 17.48
N GLY A 73 -2.01 22.57 17.85
CA GLY A 73 -1.97 23.29 19.13
C GLY A 73 -1.98 22.34 20.32
N ASP A 74 -3.06 22.35 21.11
CA ASP A 74 -3.30 21.49 22.26
C ASP A 74 -4.16 20.26 21.95
N MET A 75 -4.72 20.16 20.74
CA MET A 75 -5.54 19.02 20.32
C MET A 75 -4.72 17.98 19.53
N PRO A 76 -4.85 16.67 19.81
CA PRO A 76 -4.25 15.63 18.95
C PRO A 76 -4.77 15.72 17.51
N GLU A 77 -3.88 15.59 16.52
CA GLU A 77 -4.23 15.66 15.09
C GLU A 77 -5.25 14.59 14.68
N ILE A 78 -5.16 13.39 15.27
CA ILE A 78 -6.13 12.32 15.05
C ILE A 78 -7.53 12.73 15.50
N THR A 79 -7.65 13.34 16.69
CA THR A 79 -8.93 13.85 17.21
C THR A 79 -9.51 14.90 16.28
N PHE A 80 -8.70 15.86 15.85
CA PHE A 80 -9.14 16.91 14.93
C PHE A 80 -9.66 16.35 13.60
N ASN A 81 -8.97 15.34 13.04
CA ASN A 81 -9.42 14.66 11.82
C ASN A 81 -10.73 13.86 12.05
N HIS A 82 -10.87 13.22 13.22
CA HIS A 82 -12.10 12.52 13.60
C HIS A 82 -13.28 13.49 13.75
N ASP A 83 -13.07 14.64 14.39
CA ASP A 83 -14.09 15.69 14.57
C ASP A 83 -14.64 16.19 13.24
N PHE A 84 -13.79 16.35 12.22
CA PHE A 84 -14.23 16.67 10.87
C PHE A 84 -15.19 15.61 10.31
N TRP A 85 -14.86 14.33 10.46
CA TRP A 85 -15.72 13.24 9.97
C TRP A 85 -17.02 13.13 10.76
N ILE A 86 -16.97 13.31 12.07
CA ILE A 86 -18.18 13.36 12.91
C ILE A 86 -19.09 14.50 12.48
N GLN A 87 -18.56 15.70 12.25
CA GLN A 87 -19.35 16.85 11.78
C GLN A 87 -19.95 16.61 10.40
N MET A 88 -19.15 16.13 9.44
CA MET A 88 -19.60 15.83 8.08
C MET A 88 -20.69 14.76 8.08
N ALA A 89 -20.46 13.65 8.79
CA ALA A 89 -21.42 12.57 8.91
C ALA A 89 -22.68 13.03 9.65
N SER A 90 -22.57 13.71 10.79
CA SER A 90 -23.75 14.20 11.53
C SER A 90 -24.60 15.15 10.69
N THR A 91 -23.97 16.00 9.89
CA THR A 91 -24.66 16.96 9.01
C THR A 91 -25.38 16.26 7.85
N PHE A 92 -24.76 15.26 7.24
CA PHE A 92 -25.27 14.65 6.00
C PHE A 92 -25.98 13.31 6.19
N ASN A 93 -25.84 12.64 7.33
CA ASN A 93 -26.48 11.35 7.62
C ASN A 93 -28.02 11.43 7.63
N ILE A 94 -28.58 12.62 7.89
CA ILE A 94 -30.03 12.86 7.89
C ILE A 94 -30.59 12.95 6.45
N SER A 95 -29.75 13.26 5.46
CA SER A 95 -30.16 13.47 4.08
C SER A 95 -30.21 12.15 3.31
N GLN A 96 -31.41 11.55 3.19
CA GLN A 96 -31.60 10.36 2.34
C GLN A 96 -31.43 10.65 0.84
N SER A 97 -31.60 11.90 0.42
CA SER A 97 -31.55 12.31 -0.99
C SER A 97 -30.15 12.66 -1.51
N LYS A 98 -29.19 12.94 -0.62
CA LYS A 98 -27.80 13.25 -0.98
C LYS A 98 -26.86 12.60 0.05
N PRO A 99 -26.43 11.35 -0.15
CA PRO A 99 -25.51 10.67 0.75
C PRO A 99 -24.10 11.28 0.70
N TYR A 100 -23.17 10.74 1.49
CA TYR A 100 -21.79 11.22 1.55
C TYR A 100 -20.77 10.09 1.35
N PHE A 101 -19.61 10.44 0.80
CA PHE A 101 -18.44 9.57 0.67
C PHE A 101 -17.24 10.27 1.31
N GLY A 102 -16.52 9.56 2.17
CA GLY A 102 -15.32 10.06 2.84
C GLY A 102 -14.12 9.17 2.60
N PHE A 103 -12.97 9.78 2.31
CA PHE A 103 -11.69 9.09 2.24
C PHE A 103 -10.68 9.74 3.19
N SER A 104 -10.26 9.01 4.22
CA SER A 104 -9.23 9.47 5.16
C SER A 104 -8.00 8.61 5.00
N PHE A 105 -6.83 9.24 4.88
CA PHE A 105 -5.55 8.55 4.94
C PHE A 105 -4.71 9.19 6.02
N SER A 106 -4.68 8.54 7.19
CA SER A 106 -4.00 9.02 8.40
C SER A 106 -2.73 8.23 8.62
N GLN A 107 -1.57 8.80 8.30
CA GLN A 107 -0.27 8.14 8.39
C GLN A 107 0.67 8.79 9.41
N HIS A 108 0.49 10.06 9.76
CA HIS A 108 1.55 10.87 10.36
C HIS A 108 1.97 10.35 11.75
N LEU A 109 1.03 9.81 12.55
CA LEU A 109 1.35 9.25 13.87
C LEU A 109 2.35 8.09 13.79
N THR A 110 2.22 7.21 12.80
CA THR A 110 2.92 5.92 12.74
C THR A 110 3.94 5.82 11.61
N HIS A 111 3.96 6.76 10.65
CA HIS A 111 4.75 6.67 9.41
C HIS A 111 6.22 6.32 9.65
N ASP A 112 6.89 7.03 10.57
CA ASP A 112 8.31 6.81 10.88
C ASP A 112 8.52 5.94 12.13
N ASN A 113 7.46 5.64 12.89
CA ASN A 113 7.54 4.85 14.11
C ASN A 113 6.22 4.16 14.46
N HIS A 114 6.08 2.88 14.08
CA HIS A 114 4.91 2.06 14.38
C HIS A 114 4.64 1.90 15.89
N ASN A 115 5.64 2.06 16.77
CA ASN A 115 5.43 1.97 18.22
C ASN A 115 4.52 3.09 18.76
N LYS A 116 4.26 4.14 17.97
CA LYS A 116 3.29 5.19 18.32
C LYS A 116 1.83 4.77 18.12
N ALA A 117 1.55 3.61 17.51
CA ALA A 117 0.18 3.17 17.26
C ALA A 117 -0.68 3.16 18.54
N SER A 118 -0.13 2.68 19.66
CA SER A 118 -0.83 2.65 20.96
C SER A 118 -1.21 4.04 21.49
N ALA A 119 -0.48 5.10 21.11
CA ALA A 119 -0.79 6.47 21.51
C ALA A 119 -2.08 6.98 20.86
N GLY A 120 -2.46 6.43 19.69
CA GLY A 120 -3.70 6.79 18.99
C GLY A 120 -4.88 5.88 19.30
N ASP A 121 -4.67 4.70 19.90
CA ASP A 121 -5.68 3.65 20.03
C ASP A 121 -6.97 4.12 20.71
N HIS A 122 -6.84 4.79 21.87
CA HIS A 122 -7.99 5.36 22.58
C HIS A 122 -8.73 6.45 21.79
N LEU A 123 -8.04 7.18 20.90
CA LEU A 123 -8.65 8.22 20.05
C LEU A 123 -9.46 7.60 18.90
N TYR A 124 -8.95 6.52 18.29
CA TYR A 124 -9.72 5.75 17.31
C TYR A 124 -10.91 5.04 17.94
N HIS A 125 -10.73 4.48 19.14
CA HIS A 125 -11.81 3.88 19.91
C HIS A 125 -12.92 4.91 20.18
N GLY A 126 -12.57 6.09 20.70
CA GLY A 126 -13.52 7.18 20.96
C GLY A 126 -14.28 7.61 19.70
N PHE A 127 -13.60 7.73 18.56
CA PHE A 127 -14.26 8.03 17.28
C PHE A 127 -15.27 6.96 16.84
N LEU A 128 -14.89 5.68 16.93
CA LEU A 128 -15.80 4.58 16.60
C LEU A 128 -16.99 4.49 17.56
N GLN A 129 -16.78 4.78 18.85
CA GLN A 129 -17.86 4.91 19.82
C GLN A 129 -18.79 6.07 19.47
N GLU A 130 -18.27 7.23 19.11
CA GLU A 130 -19.08 8.39 18.78
C GLU A 130 -19.91 8.18 17.51
N LEU A 131 -19.34 7.53 16.47
CA LEU A 131 -20.10 7.10 15.30
C LEU A 131 -21.27 6.19 15.65
N ARG A 132 -21.08 5.28 16.61
CA ARG A 132 -22.14 4.39 17.10
C ARG A 132 -23.19 5.17 17.89
N ASP A 133 -22.75 5.99 18.84
CA ASP A 133 -23.64 6.67 19.79
C ASP A 133 -24.50 7.73 19.08
N LYS A 134 -23.99 8.35 18.00
CA LYS A 134 -24.76 9.23 17.09
C LYS A 134 -25.56 8.48 16.02
N ASN A 135 -25.60 7.15 16.06
CA ASN A 135 -26.30 6.28 15.12
C ASN A 135 -25.86 6.47 13.63
N ILE A 136 -24.62 6.91 13.40
CA ILE A 136 -24.06 7.09 12.06
C ILE A 136 -23.77 5.75 11.39
N ILE A 137 -23.32 4.77 12.17
CA ILE A 137 -23.01 3.41 11.68
C ILE A 137 -24.23 2.71 11.05
N ASN A 138 -25.44 3.10 11.41
CA ASN A 138 -26.66 2.47 10.92
C ASN A 138 -26.99 2.83 9.47
N ASN A 139 -26.28 3.79 8.88
CA ASN A 139 -26.48 4.20 7.49
C ASN A 139 -25.16 4.36 6.73
N THR A 140 -24.06 3.83 7.28
CA THR A 140 -22.71 4.03 6.75
C THR A 140 -21.99 2.70 6.62
N VAL A 141 -21.40 2.44 5.46
CA VAL A 141 -20.41 1.37 5.30
C VAL A 141 -19.04 1.96 5.66
N ILE A 142 -18.36 1.35 6.63
CA ILE A 142 -17.03 1.79 7.08
C ILE A 142 -16.00 0.79 6.57
N ILE A 143 -14.94 1.31 5.93
CA ILE A 143 -13.77 0.55 5.51
C ILE A 143 -12.57 1.10 6.28
N PHE A 144 -12.00 0.29 7.16
CA PHE A 144 -10.79 0.63 7.92
C PHE A 144 -9.64 -0.20 7.40
N PHE A 145 -8.60 0.43 6.85
CA PHE A 145 -7.58 -0.27 6.07
C PHE A 145 -6.18 0.32 6.22
N SER A 146 -5.15 -0.46 5.86
CA SER A 146 -3.79 0.03 5.60
C SER A 146 -3.39 -0.15 4.14
N ASP A 147 -2.37 0.57 3.70
CA ASP A 147 -1.75 0.40 2.38
C ASP A 147 -0.60 -0.63 2.39
N HIS A 148 0.17 -0.68 3.47
CA HIS A 148 1.24 -1.66 3.69
C HIS A 148 1.60 -1.79 5.18
N GLY A 149 2.42 -2.79 5.53
CA GLY A 149 3.08 -2.90 6.85
C GLY A 149 4.36 -2.06 6.97
N GLN A 150 5.23 -2.34 7.92
CA GLN A 150 6.47 -1.56 8.12
C GLN A 150 7.39 -1.61 6.89
N ARG A 151 7.61 -0.46 6.24
CA ARG A 151 8.41 -0.35 5.00
C ARG A 151 9.92 -0.48 5.21
N TYR A 152 10.44 -0.01 6.34
CA TYR A 152 11.89 0.07 6.59
C TYR A 152 12.28 -0.36 8.01
N GLY A 153 13.55 -0.71 8.18
CA GLY A 153 14.16 -0.98 9.48
C GLY A 153 14.37 -2.47 9.75
N PRO A 154 14.92 -2.82 10.94
CA PRO A 154 15.32 -4.19 11.24
C PRO A 154 14.19 -5.21 11.11
N THR A 155 12.95 -4.83 11.47
CA THR A 155 11.77 -5.69 11.31
C THR A 155 11.56 -6.07 9.84
N ARG A 156 11.63 -5.10 8.90
CA ARG A 156 11.46 -5.34 7.45
C ARG A 156 12.48 -6.34 6.89
N SER A 157 13.68 -6.42 7.49
CA SER A 157 14.74 -7.35 7.06
C SER A 157 14.51 -8.80 7.50
N THR A 158 13.46 -9.08 8.28
CA THR A 158 13.06 -10.44 8.67
C THR A 158 12.03 -11.01 7.71
N TYR A 159 11.88 -12.33 7.68
CA TYR A 159 10.80 -12.99 6.90
C TYR A 159 9.41 -12.48 7.31
N ASN A 160 9.13 -12.38 8.61
CA ASN A 160 7.84 -11.90 9.09
C ASN A 160 7.59 -10.43 8.70
N GLY A 161 8.61 -9.57 8.75
CA GLY A 161 8.46 -8.18 8.31
C GLY A 161 8.31 -8.04 6.80
N MET A 162 8.87 -8.94 6.00
CA MET A 162 8.57 -9.03 4.56
C MET A 162 7.10 -9.43 4.32
N VAL A 163 6.56 -10.39 5.07
CA VAL A 163 5.12 -10.73 5.01
C VAL A 163 4.29 -9.52 5.38
N GLU A 164 4.55 -8.90 6.54
CA GLU A 164 3.80 -7.75 7.06
C GLU A 164 3.79 -6.57 6.08
N TYR A 165 4.95 -6.26 5.49
CA TYR A 165 5.09 -5.23 4.46
C TYR A 165 4.15 -5.47 3.25
N ASN A 166 3.96 -6.73 2.88
CA ASN A 166 3.17 -7.14 1.71
C ASN A 166 1.71 -7.50 2.05
N THR A 167 1.32 -7.54 3.33
CA THR A 167 -0.05 -7.83 3.78
C THR A 167 -0.70 -6.62 4.45
N PRO A 168 -1.30 -5.69 3.70
CA PRO A 168 -2.18 -4.69 4.31
C PRO A 168 -3.39 -5.36 4.96
N TYR A 169 -3.96 -4.71 5.97
CA TYR A 169 -5.19 -5.17 6.62
C TYR A 169 -6.40 -4.37 6.11
N VAL A 170 -7.59 -5.00 6.15
CA VAL A 170 -8.87 -4.35 5.82
C VAL A 170 -9.98 -4.89 6.72
N PHE A 171 -10.76 -3.99 7.30
CA PHE A 171 -12.02 -4.29 7.96
C PHE A 171 -13.17 -3.64 7.21
N LEU A 172 -14.22 -4.42 6.92
CA LEU A 172 -15.46 -3.96 6.33
C LEU A 172 -16.57 -4.04 7.37
N VAL A 173 -17.14 -2.90 7.73
CA VAL A 173 -18.25 -2.80 8.68
C VAL A 173 -19.47 -2.28 7.94
N PHE A 174 -20.50 -3.12 7.84
CA PHE A 174 -21.76 -2.78 7.22
C PHE A 174 -22.80 -2.37 8.28
N PRO A 175 -23.81 -1.56 7.91
CA PRO A 175 -24.91 -1.26 8.80
C PRO A 175 -25.59 -2.52 9.35
N PRO A 176 -26.05 -2.56 10.62
CA PRO A 176 -26.66 -3.76 11.20
C PRO A 176 -27.86 -4.31 10.41
N TRP A 177 -28.64 -3.45 9.77
CA TRP A 177 -29.76 -3.88 8.93
C TRP A 177 -29.31 -4.59 7.64
N PHE A 178 -28.11 -4.28 7.13
CA PHE A 178 -27.57 -4.89 5.91
C PHE A 178 -27.40 -6.39 6.09
N HIS A 179 -26.98 -6.82 7.29
CA HIS A 179 -26.84 -8.23 7.63
C HIS A 179 -28.14 -9.02 7.55
N ARG A 180 -29.25 -8.40 7.96
CA ARG A 180 -30.59 -9.01 7.92
C ARG A 180 -31.20 -8.97 6.53
N LYS A 181 -30.94 -7.88 5.78
CA LYS A 181 -31.54 -7.65 4.46
C LYS A 181 -30.84 -8.43 3.34
N TYR A 182 -29.51 -8.60 3.42
CA TYR A 182 -28.71 -9.26 2.40
C TYR A 182 -27.83 -10.39 2.99
N PRO A 183 -28.42 -11.41 3.64
CA PRO A 183 -27.66 -12.48 4.29
C PRO A 183 -26.80 -13.29 3.31
N HIS A 184 -27.21 -13.38 2.04
CA HIS A 184 -26.42 -14.03 0.98
C HIS A 184 -25.12 -13.29 0.67
N LEU A 185 -25.12 -11.95 0.67
CA LEU A 185 -23.90 -11.17 0.49
C LEU A 185 -22.98 -11.27 1.70
N ILE A 186 -23.53 -11.29 2.92
CA ILE A 186 -22.74 -11.53 4.14
C ILE A 186 -22.07 -12.90 4.09
N LYS A 187 -22.77 -13.94 3.61
CA LYS A 187 -22.17 -15.27 3.43
C LYS A 187 -20.95 -15.21 2.50
N VAL A 188 -21.06 -14.50 1.39
CA VAL A 188 -19.97 -14.34 0.41
C VAL A 188 -18.80 -13.54 0.99
N LEU A 189 -19.08 -12.43 1.68
CA LEU A 189 -18.06 -11.67 2.39
C LEU A 189 -17.30 -12.52 3.42
N LYS A 190 -17.99 -13.44 4.12
CA LYS A 190 -17.35 -14.40 5.04
C LYS A 190 -16.49 -15.43 4.32
N ILE A 191 -16.96 -15.99 3.20
CA ILE A 191 -16.16 -16.90 2.37
C ILE A 191 -14.88 -16.20 1.90
N ASN A 192 -14.98 -14.94 1.49
CA ASN A 192 -13.87 -14.15 0.97
C ASN A 192 -12.79 -13.81 2.03
N GLN A 193 -13.06 -13.96 3.33
CA GLN A 193 -12.04 -13.82 4.38
C GLN A 193 -10.93 -14.88 4.25
N GLU A 194 -11.24 -16.01 3.62
CA GLU A 194 -10.36 -17.16 3.39
C GLU A 194 -9.92 -17.22 1.90
N ARG A 195 -9.87 -16.07 1.22
CA ARG A 195 -9.52 -15.96 -0.20
C ARG A 195 -8.47 -14.89 -0.45
N PHE A 196 -7.75 -15.03 -1.56
CA PHE A 196 -6.76 -14.04 -1.97
C PHE A 196 -7.44 -12.77 -2.52
N THR A 197 -7.50 -11.76 -1.66
CA THR A 197 -8.07 -10.44 -1.94
C THR A 197 -6.99 -9.37 -2.01
N THR A 198 -7.29 -8.27 -2.67
CA THR A 198 -6.39 -7.12 -2.86
C THR A 198 -7.17 -5.82 -2.74
N ASN A 199 -6.48 -4.68 -2.60
CA ASN A 199 -7.11 -3.36 -2.63
C ASN A 199 -7.85 -3.06 -3.96
N ARG A 200 -7.61 -3.83 -5.03
CA ARG A 200 -8.38 -3.72 -6.28
C ARG A 200 -9.79 -4.28 -6.13
N ASP A 201 -9.96 -5.29 -5.29
CA ASP A 201 -11.26 -5.86 -4.98
C ASP A 201 -12.07 -4.88 -4.13
N ILE A 202 -11.42 -4.15 -3.22
CA ILE A 202 -12.04 -3.04 -2.48
C ILE A 202 -12.51 -1.94 -3.44
N TYR A 203 -11.68 -1.56 -4.41
CA TYR A 203 -12.06 -0.58 -5.43
C TYR A 203 -13.29 -1.03 -6.24
N GLU A 204 -13.32 -2.28 -6.71
CA GLU A 204 -14.50 -2.81 -7.41
C GLU A 204 -15.72 -2.96 -6.49
N THR A 205 -15.54 -3.26 -5.20
CA THR A 205 -16.62 -3.29 -4.21
C THR A 205 -17.22 -1.89 -4.00
N LEU A 206 -16.39 -0.86 -3.94
CA LEU A 206 -16.85 0.53 -3.85
C LEU A 206 -17.60 0.95 -5.11
N ARG A 207 -17.14 0.55 -6.30
CA ARG A 207 -17.87 0.78 -7.56
C ARG A 207 -19.22 0.06 -7.58
N ASP A 208 -19.27 -1.16 -7.06
CA ASP A 208 -20.51 -1.92 -6.91
C ASP A 208 -21.46 -1.22 -5.94
N LEU A 209 -20.97 -0.64 -4.84
CA LEU A 209 -21.77 0.16 -3.90
C LEU A 209 -22.40 1.41 -4.54
N VAL A 210 -21.72 2.06 -5.48
CA VAL A 210 -22.26 3.21 -6.22
C VAL A 210 -23.50 2.81 -7.04
N ASN A 211 -23.54 1.58 -7.56
CA ASN A 211 -24.67 1.04 -8.33
C ASN A 211 -25.12 -0.31 -7.78
N PHE A 212 -25.53 -0.33 -6.52
CA PHE A 212 -25.71 -1.56 -5.77
C PHE A 212 -26.94 -2.36 -6.22
N GLN A 213 -26.70 -3.55 -6.78
CA GLN A 213 -27.75 -4.45 -7.28
C GLN A 213 -28.16 -5.56 -6.29
N ALA A 214 -27.44 -5.69 -5.18
CA ALA A 214 -27.66 -6.73 -4.17
C ALA A 214 -27.58 -8.18 -4.69
N THR A 215 -26.86 -8.43 -5.78
CA THR A 215 -26.66 -9.77 -6.37
C THR A 215 -25.29 -10.34 -6.07
N THR A 216 -25.17 -11.66 -6.13
CA THR A 216 -23.86 -12.35 -6.03
C THR A 216 -23.71 -13.43 -7.09
N LYS A 217 -22.46 -13.77 -7.38
CA LYS A 217 -22.01 -14.83 -8.29
C LYS A 217 -20.55 -15.19 -8.00
N LEU A 218 -20.05 -16.23 -8.65
CA LEU A 218 -18.61 -16.48 -8.72
C LEU A 218 -17.92 -15.36 -9.52
N GLY A 219 -16.84 -14.82 -8.97
CA GLY A 219 -16.01 -13.82 -9.62
C GLY A 219 -15.29 -14.38 -10.85
N ASP A 220 -15.07 -13.54 -11.85
CA ASP A 220 -14.26 -13.90 -13.02
C ASP A 220 -12.78 -13.77 -12.67
N ILE A 221 -12.09 -14.91 -12.59
CA ILE A 221 -10.67 -14.99 -12.21
C ILE A 221 -9.74 -14.20 -13.15
N ASN A 222 -10.17 -13.94 -14.39
CA ASN A 222 -9.40 -13.17 -15.35
C ASN A 222 -9.44 -11.66 -15.08
N LYS A 223 -10.30 -11.21 -14.15
CA LYS A 223 -10.38 -9.81 -13.75
C LYS A 223 -9.37 -9.48 -12.66
N ARG A 224 -8.68 -8.36 -12.88
CA ARG A 224 -7.68 -7.83 -11.94
C ARG A 224 -8.28 -7.48 -10.58
N GLY A 225 -9.52 -6.99 -10.57
CA GLY A 225 -10.30 -6.71 -9.37
C GLY A 225 -11.69 -7.34 -9.50
N ILE A 226 -12.21 -7.86 -8.40
CA ILE A 226 -13.52 -8.51 -8.28
C ILE A 226 -14.20 -7.90 -7.06
N SER A 227 -15.43 -7.39 -7.20
CA SER A 227 -16.22 -6.92 -6.05
C SER A 227 -16.34 -8.03 -5.02
N LEU A 228 -16.14 -7.71 -3.74
CA LEU A 228 -16.22 -8.65 -2.62
C LEU A 228 -17.65 -9.12 -2.33
N PHE A 229 -18.65 -8.56 -3.02
CA PHE A 229 -20.01 -9.13 -3.07
C PHE A 229 -20.11 -10.34 -3.99
N GLN A 230 -19.07 -10.65 -4.77
CA GLN A 230 -18.90 -11.89 -5.53
C GLN A 230 -17.94 -12.82 -4.79
N GLU A 231 -18.14 -14.13 -4.92
CA GLU A 231 -17.21 -15.10 -4.35
C GLU A 231 -15.88 -15.04 -5.11
N ILE A 232 -14.78 -14.80 -4.39
CA ILE A 232 -13.44 -14.79 -4.98
C ILE A 232 -13.04 -16.24 -5.30
N PRO A 233 -12.63 -16.55 -6.54
CA PRO A 233 -12.17 -17.89 -6.92
C PRO A 233 -11.05 -18.39 -6.00
N ARG A 234 -11.11 -19.67 -5.63
CA ARG A 234 -10.18 -20.27 -4.66
C ARG A 234 -8.76 -20.40 -5.21
N GLU A 235 -8.67 -20.60 -6.51
CA GLU A 235 -7.46 -20.79 -7.30
C GLU A 235 -6.83 -19.47 -7.78
N ARG A 236 -7.34 -18.32 -7.29
CA ARG A 236 -6.78 -17.00 -7.62
C ARG A 236 -5.38 -16.83 -7.01
N MET A 237 -4.45 -16.36 -7.83
CA MET A 237 -3.01 -16.22 -7.54
C MET A 237 -2.49 -14.86 -8.00
N CYS A 238 -1.25 -14.51 -7.66
CA CYS A 238 -0.63 -13.22 -8.00
C CYS A 238 -0.68 -12.88 -9.50
N GLU A 239 -0.56 -13.88 -10.38
CA GLU A 239 -0.58 -13.73 -11.83
C GLU A 239 -1.94 -13.20 -12.31
N HIS A 240 -3.03 -13.73 -11.74
CA HIS A 240 -4.40 -13.33 -12.07
C HIS A 240 -4.67 -11.85 -11.74
N VAL A 241 -4.06 -11.34 -10.67
CA VAL A 241 -4.23 -9.94 -10.20
C VAL A 241 -3.10 -9.01 -10.64
N LYS A 242 -2.12 -9.53 -11.38
CA LYS A 242 -0.93 -8.81 -11.85
C LYS A 242 -0.18 -8.16 -10.68
N ILE A 243 0.03 -8.92 -9.61
CA ILE A 243 0.97 -8.58 -8.53
C ILE A 243 2.36 -9.04 -8.97
N SER A 244 3.32 -8.13 -8.91
CA SER A 244 4.72 -8.41 -9.24
C SER A 244 5.33 -9.42 -8.27
N VAL A 245 6.34 -10.16 -8.74
CA VAL A 245 6.94 -11.27 -7.99
C VAL A 245 7.52 -10.84 -6.64
N GLU A 246 8.07 -9.65 -6.53
CA GLU A 246 8.66 -9.08 -5.31
C GLU A 246 7.62 -8.79 -4.21
N TYR A 247 6.34 -8.70 -4.56
CA TYR A 247 5.23 -8.47 -3.62
C TYR A 247 4.31 -9.70 -3.48
N CYS A 248 4.61 -10.79 -4.19
CA CYS A 248 3.76 -11.97 -4.20
C CYS A 248 4.08 -12.89 -3.02
N LEU A 249 3.07 -13.15 -2.18
CA LEU A 249 3.17 -14.05 -1.03
C LEU A 249 2.60 -15.45 -1.27
N CYS A 250 2.12 -15.74 -2.49
CA CYS A 250 1.61 -17.08 -2.85
C CYS A 250 2.73 -18.12 -3.02
N ASN A 251 4.00 -17.70 -3.10
CA ASN A 251 5.13 -18.61 -3.27
C ASN A 251 5.75 -18.95 -1.92
N GLN A 252 6.31 -20.16 -1.79
CA GLN A 252 7.03 -20.57 -0.59
C GLN A 252 8.51 -20.22 -0.71
N LEU A 253 9.07 -19.57 0.31
CA LEU A 253 10.51 -19.35 0.43
C LEU A 253 11.12 -20.46 1.28
N THR A 254 12.16 -21.12 0.76
CA THR A 254 12.87 -22.18 1.46
C THR A 254 14.35 -21.87 1.58
N THR A 255 14.92 -22.19 2.74
CA THR A 255 16.37 -22.13 2.94
C THR A 255 16.98 -23.37 2.28
N THR A 256 17.87 -23.14 1.32
CA THR A 256 18.62 -24.21 0.65
C THR A 256 20.12 -23.95 0.76
N ASN A 257 20.92 -25.02 0.79
CA ASN A 257 22.38 -24.90 0.79
C ASN A 257 22.85 -24.48 -0.60
N ILE A 258 22.99 -23.17 -0.79
CA ILE A 258 23.43 -22.58 -2.05
C ILE A 258 24.96 -22.46 -2.04
N SER A 259 25.62 -22.90 -3.11
CA SER A 259 27.08 -22.82 -3.21
C SER A 259 27.57 -21.37 -3.25
N SER A 260 28.78 -21.11 -2.74
CA SER A 260 29.39 -19.78 -2.80
C SER A 260 29.50 -19.24 -4.22
N SER A 261 29.72 -20.12 -5.20
CA SER A 261 29.76 -19.75 -6.62
C SER A 261 28.40 -19.27 -7.13
N MET A 262 27.31 -19.94 -6.76
CA MET A 262 25.96 -19.53 -7.13
C MET A 262 25.58 -18.22 -6.45
N THR A 263 25.86 -18.09 -5.15
CA THR A 263 25.65 -16.84 -4.40
C THR A 263 26.33 -15.64 -5.06
N LEU A 264 27.57 -15.82 -5.54
CA LEU A 264 28.30 -14.78 -6.27
C LEU A 264 27.64 -14.44 -7.61
N VAL A 265 27.18 -15.44 -8.38
CA VAL A 265 26.44 -15.23 -9.64
C VAL A 265 25.20 -14.37 -9.39
N LEU A 266 24.38 -14.73 -8.39
CA LEU A 266 23.16 -14.01 -8.06
C LEU A 266 23.46 -12.55 -7.66
N ALA A 267 24.46 -12.33 -6.80
CA ALA A 267 24.86 -11.00 -6.36
C ALA A 267 25.35 -10.10 -7.51
N LEU A 268 26.17 -10.65 -8.41
CA LEU A 268 26.65 -9.94 -9.59
C LEU A 268 25.52 -9.60 -10.57
N THR A 269 24.54 -10.48 -10.73
CA THR A 269 23.36 -10.23 -11.56
C THR A 269 22.54 -9.05 -11.03
N VAL A 270 22.31 -8.99 -9.71
CA VAL A 270 21.63 -7.86 -9.06
C VAL A 270 22.45 -6.57 -9.20
N GLN A 271 23.76 -6.61 -8.95
CA GLN A 271 24.65 -5.45 -9.12
C GLN A 271 24.60 -4.91 -10.56
N TYR A 272 24.65 -5.79 -11.56
CA TYR A 272 24.56 -5.39 -12.96
C TYR A 272 23.21 -4.73 -13.27
N LYS A 273 22.11 -5.28 -12.76
CA LYS A 273 20.77 -4.69 -12.91
C LYS A 273 20.68 -3.31 -12.26
N LEU A 274 21.20 -3.14 -11.03
CA LEU A 274 21.26 -1.84 -10.36
C LEU A 274 21.99 -0.80 -11.22
N LYS A 275 23.15 -1.15 -11.78
CA LYS A 275 23.90 -0.28 -12.71
C LYS A 275 23.09 0.10 -13.95
N SER A 276 22.26 -0.81 -14.46
CA SER A 276 21.37 -0.54 -15.60
C SER A 276 20.24 0.41 -15.23
N LEU A 277 19.65 0.29 -14.04
CA LEU A 277 18.51 1.11 -13.59
C LEU A 277 18.88 2.60 -13.47
N ILE A 278 20.11 2.92 -13.07
CA ILE A 278 20.59 4.31 -12.94
C ILE A 278 21.34 4.82 -14.17
N SER A 279 21.27 4.12 -15.30
CA SER A 279 22.05 4.46 -16.50
C SER A 279 21.83 5.89 -17.02
N THR A 280 20.61 6.43 -16.87
CA THR A 280 20.23 7.79 -17.29
C THR A 280 20.69 8.90 -16.33
N VAL A 281 21.17 8.54 -15.14
CA VAL A 281 21.63 9.48 -14.09
C VAL A 281 23.00 9.08 -13.54
N ARG A 282 23.79 8.33 -14.33
CA ARG A 282 25.08 7.76 -13.92
C ARG A 282 26.10 8.83 -13.54
N ASP A 283 26.01 10.02 -14.13
CA ASP A 283 26.86 11.17 -13.81
C ASP A 283 26.65 11.69 -12.37
N LYS A 284 25.46 11.46 -11.80
CA LYS A 284 25.09 11.93 -10.45
C LYS A 284 25.27 10.87 -9.36
N CYS A 285 25.26 9.60 -9.75
CA CYS A 285 25.25 8.46 -8.84
C CYS A 285 26.56 7.68 -8.87
N SER A 286 27.02 7.25 -7.69
CA SER A 286 28.16 6.38 -7.53
C SER A 286 27.86 4.98 -8.07
N VAL A 287 28.90 4.31 -8.55
CA VAL A 287 28.80 2.91 -8.96
C VAL A 287 28.65 2.04 -7.72
N LEU A 288 27.46 1.47 -7.55
CA LEU A 288 27.17 0.54 -6.46
C LEU A 288 27.82 -0.82 -6.73
N ASN A 289 28.61 -1.31 -5.79
CA ASN A 289 29.14 -2.67 -5.78
C ASN A 289 28.54 -3.43 -4.60
N PHE A 290 28.24 -4.73 -4.76
CA PHE A 290 27.82 -5.54 -3.62
C PHE A 290 28.98 -5.62 -2.61
N LYS A 291 28.66 -5.41 -1.34
CA LYS A 291 29.56 -5.46 -0.19
C LYS A 291 29.45 -6.81 0.50
N THR A 292 28.22 -7.27 0.74
CA THR A 292 27.98 -8.60 1.33
C THR A 292 26.61 -9.14 0.90
N VAL A 293 26.48 -10.46 0.83
CA VAL A 293 25.19 -11.14 0.66
C VAL A 293 24.69 -11.50 2.05
N MET A 294 23.48 -11.06 2.37
CA MET A 294 22.88 -11.24 3.70
C MET A 294 22.04 -12.52 3.77
N SER A 295 21.26 -12.81 2.73
CA SER A 295 20.47 -14.04 2.64
C SER A 295 20.22 -14.42 1.18
N VAL A 296 20.05 -15.72 0.96
CA VAL A 296 19.55 -16.27 -0.30
C VAL A 296 18.55 -17.37 0.04
N MET A 297 17.36 -17.30 -0.55
CA MET A 297 16.29 -18.28 -0.40
C MET A 297 15.83 -18.74 -1.77
N GLU A 298 15.48 -20.01 -1.89
CA GLU A 298 14.85 -20.53 -3.10
C GLU A 298 13.34 -20.23 -3.08
N VAL A 299 12.81 -19.82 -4.23
CA VAL A 299 11.39 -19.53 -4.41
C VAL A 299 10.73 -20.75 -5.05
N GLN A 300 9.93 -21.47 -4.27
CA GLN A 300 9.16 -22.61 -4.76
C GLN A 300 7.74 -22.17 -5.14
N SER A 301 7.41 -22.31 -6.42
CA SER A 301 6.06 -22.05 -6.91
C SER A 301 5.11 -23.19 -6.54
N GLU A 302 3.95 -22.87 -5.97
CA GLU A 302 2.91 -23.87 -5.69
C GLU A 302 2.42 -24.56 -6.97
N THR A 303 2.33 -23.83 -8.09
CA THR A 303 1.91 -24.40 -9.38
C THR A 303 2.90 -25.40 -9.96
N ALA A 304 4.21 -25.22 -9.70
CA ALA A 304 5.25 -26.14 -10.15
C ALA A 304 5.20 -27.49 -9.42
N ARG A 305 4.75 -27.50 -8.15
CA ARG A 305 4.53 -28.74 -7.39
C ARG A 305 3.38 -29.59 -7.96
N VAL A 306 2.34 -28.95 -8.49
CA VAL A 306 1.18 -29.64 -9.06
C VAL A 306 1.48 -30.25 -10.43
N ASN A 307 2.25 -29.56 -11.26
CA ASN A 307 2.43 -29.95 -12.66
C ASN A 307 3.66 -30.82 -12.95
N GLN A 308 4.50 -31.15 -11.96
CA GLN A 308 5.72 -31.99 -12.09
C GLN A 308 6.53 -31.74 -13.38
N THR A 309 6.58 -30.50 -13.84
CA THR A 309 7.35 -30.13 -15.02
C THR A 309 8.80 -29.94 -14.61
N THR A 310 9.73 -30.46 -15.40
CA THR A 310 11.15 -30.19 -15.24
C THR A 310 11.38 -28.69 -15.41
N VAL A 311 11.50 -27.98 -14.29
CA VAL A 311 11.73 -26.53 -14.31
C VAL A 311 13.15 -26.31 -14.82
N ASN A 312 13.30 -25.73 -16.01
CA ASN A 312 14.60 -25.39 -16.60
C ASN A 312 15.26 -24.18 -15.91
N SER A 313 14.61 -23.63 -14.89
CA SER A 313 15.14 -22.54 -14.07
C SER A 313 14.88 -22.79 -12.59
N THR A 314 15.74 -22.21 -11.74
CA THR A 314 15.45 -22.02 -10.33
C THR A 314 15.34 -20.53 -10.07
N ARG A 315 14.35 -20.12 -9.26
CA ARG A 315 14.21 -18.74 -8.82
C ARG A 315 14.71 -18.59 -7.39
N TYR A 316 15.47 -17.54 -7.15
CA TYR A 316 16.04 -17.20 -5.85
C TYR A 316 15.59 -15.81 -5.44
N GLN A 317 15.29 -15.63 -4.16
CA GLN A 317 15.23 -14.31 -3.53
C GLN A 317 16.57 -14.06 -2.85
N ILE A 318 17.24 -12.97 -3.19
CA ILE A 318 18.53 -12.58 -2.63
C ILE A 318 18.41 -11.23 -1.94
N THR A 319 18.95 -11.15 -0.72
CA THR A 319 19.14 -9.90 0.00
C THR A 319 20.63 -9.61 0.11
N LEU A 320 21.06 -8.44 -0.34
CA LEU A 320 22.46 -8.02 -0.33
C LEU A 320 22.62 -6.57 0.08
N MET A 321 23.79 -6.24 0.61
CA MET A 321 24.21 -4.87 0.90
C MET A 321 25.17 -4.40 -0.19
N THR A 322 25.09 -3.12 -0.57
CA THR A 322 26.02 -2.48 -1.50
C THR A 322 26.80 -1.34 -0.86
N THR A 323 27.90 -0.96 -1.50
CA THR A 323 28.76 0.18 -1.15
C THR A 323 28.96 1.06 -2.39
N PRO A 324 29.02 2.40 -2.25
CA PRO A 324 28.86 3.19 -1.01
C PRO A 324 27.40 3.24 -0.48
N GLY A 325 27.24 3.68 0.77
CA GLY A 325 25.93 3.99 1.37
C GLY A 325 25.24 2.86 2.15
N ASP A 326 25.88 1.69 2.28
CA ASP A 326 25.39 0.51 3.02
C ASP A 326 23.91 0.18 2.70
N ALA A 327 23.68 0.16 1.40
CA ALA A 327 22.38 0.07 0.77
C ALA A 327 21.90 -1.37 0.69
N VAL A 328 20.79 -1.71 1.35
CA VAL A 328 20.26 -3.08 1.43
C VAL A 328 19.15 -3.28 0.40
N TYR A 329 19.37 -4.23 -0.50
CA TYR A 329 18.45 -4.57 -1.59
C TYR A 329 17.94 -5.99 -1.47
N GLU A 330 16.68 -6.19 -1.81
CA GLU A 330 16.02 -7.47 -2.00
C GLU A 330 15.64 -7.59 -3.48
N ALA A 331 15.96 -8.72 -4.10
CA ALA A 331 15.68 -8.97 -5.51
C ALA A 331 15.30 -10.43 -5.75
N SER A 332 14.42 -10.67 -6.73
CA SER A 332 14.17 -12.01 -7.26
C SER A 332 15.04 -12.24 -8.49
N VAL A 333 15.80 -13.33 -8.53
CA VAL A 333 16.70 -13.69 -9.63
C VAL A 333 16.30 -15.06 -10.16
N GLU A 334 16.11 -15.16 -11.46
CA GLU A 334 15.88 -16.44 -12.14
C GLU A 334 17.20 -16.93 -12.75
N TYR A 335 17.56 -18.17 -12.45
CA TYR A 335 18.75 -18.84 -12.97
C TYR A 335 18.34 -19.99 -13.88
N PHE A 336 18.76 -19.93 -15.15
CA PHE A 336 18.43 -20.92 -16.18
C PHE A 336 19.50 -22.01 -16.25
N HIS A 337 19.14 -23.26 -15.94
CA HIS A 337 20.09 -24.37 -15.82
C HIS A 337 20.76 -24.75 -17.13
N THR A 338 20.05 -24.63 -18.26
CA THR A 338 20.55 -24.94 -19.60
C THR A 338 21.54 -23.92 -20.11
N THR A 339 21.20 -22.64 -20.05
CA THR A 339 22.04 -21.55 -20.60
C THR A 339 23.08 -21.05 -19.60
N LYS A 340 22.97 -21.43 -18.32
CA LYS A 340 23.77 -20.90 -17.20
C LYS A 340 23.67 -19.37 -17.07
N LYS A 341 22.60 -18.77 -17.61
CA LYS A 341 22.31 -17.34 -17.48
C LYS A 341 21.46 -17.08 -16.26
N SER A 342 21.54 -15.86 -15.73
CA SER A 342 20.60 -15.36 -14.73
C SER A 342 20.12 -13.96 -15.08
N ASP A 343 18.91 -13.63 -14.63
CA ASP A 343 18.34 -12.30 -14.76
C ASP A 343 17.49 -11.95 -13.53
N VAL A 344 17.39 -10.66 -13.22
CA VAL A 344 16.49 -10.15 -12.19
C VAL A 344 15.06 -10.15 -12.75
N VAL A 345 14.15 -10.78 -12.02
CA VAL A 345 12.72 -10.81 -12.33
C VAL A 345 11.99 -9.86 -11.38
N GLY A 346 11.18 -8.96 -11.94
CA GLY A 346 10.50 -7.92 -11.16
C GLY A 346 11.40 -6.73 -10.80
N ASP A 347 10.96 -5.97 -9.81
CA ASP A 347 11.70 -4.81 -9.31
C ASP A 347 12.69 -5.20 -8.19
N ILE A 348 13.76 -4.42 -8.05
CA ILE A 348 14.67 -4.50 -6.90
C ILE A 348 14.14 -3.58 -5.81
N VAL A 349 13.93 -4.10 -4.60
CA VAL A 349 13.35 -3.36 -3.48
C VAL A 349 14.46 -2.88 -2.54
N ARG A 350 14.45 -1.59 -2.20
CA ARG A 350 15.36 -0.98 -1.21
C ARG A 350 14.78 -1.13 0.20
N LEU A 351 15.47 -1.84 1.10
CA LEU A 351 14.95 -2.22 2.43
C LEU A 351 15.27 -1.22 3.56
N ASN A 352 16.26 -0.35 3.38
CA ASN A 352 16.63 0.66 4.37
C ASN A 352 16.49 2.08 3.82
N LEU A 353 16.26 3.02 4.73
CA LEU A 353 16.16 4.45 4.43
C LEU A 353 17.41 4.95 3.68
N TYR A 354 17.17 5.88 2.76
CA TYR A 354 18.20 6.49 1.90
C TYR A 354 18.19 8.03 2.00
N ARG A 355 17.62 8.57 3.08
CA ARG A 355 17.63 10.02 3.35
C ARG A 355 19.07 10.51 3.45
N GLY A 356 19.39 11.58 2.74
CA GLY A 356 20.74 12.13 2.64
C GLY A 356 21.66 11.38 1.68
N GLN A 357 21.18 10.35 0.97
CA GLN A 357 21.99 9.57 0.03
C GLN A 357 21.66 9.81 -1.45
N ALA A 358 20.46 10.28 -1.80
CA ALA A 358 19.95 10.20 -3.17
C ALA A 358 19.33 11.52 -3.70
N GLU A 359 19.53 12.63 -2.99
CA GLU A 359 18.90 13.92 -3.25
C GLU A 359 19.32 14.57 -4.58
N CYS A 360 20.50 14.21 -5.12
CA CYS A 360 20.99 14.63 -6.44
C CYS A 360 20.12 14.14 -7.60
N VAL A 361 19.29 13.12 -7.39
CA VAL A 361 18.35 12.60 -8.39
C VAL A 361 16.96 13.15 -8.12
N GLU A 362 16.34 13.78 -9.11
CA GLU A 362 14.98 14.32 -8.94
C GLU A 362 13.91 13.23 -8.99
N GLN A 363 14.09 12.22 -9.85
CA GLN A 363 13.10 11.17 -10.11
C GLN A 363 12.93 10.23 -8.89
N PRO A 364 11.75 10.20 -8.23
CA PRO A 364 11.53 9.41 -7.01
C PRO A 364 11.91 7.93 -7.15
N LYS A 365 11.57 7.31 -8.29
CA LYS A 365 11.83 5.88 -8.52
C LYS A 365 13.32 5.56 -8.53
N LEU A 366 14.12 6.41 -9.18
CA LEU A 366 15.56 6.22 -9.33
C LEU A 366 16.33 6.49 -8.02
N ARG A 367 15.77 7.28 -7.10
CA ARG A 367 16.39 7.54 -5.78
C ARG A 367 16.68 6.28 -4.99
N ASN A 368 15.85 5.24 -5.12
CA ASN A 368 16.05 3.98 -4.43
C ASN A 368 17.37 3.29 -4.82
N TYR A 369 17.94 3.62 -5.99
CA TYR A 369 19.10 2.94 -6.60
C TYR A 369 20.34 3.84 -6.69
N CYS A 370 20.28 5.05 -6.16
CA CYS A 370 21.36 6.03 -6.26
C CYS A 370 22.02 6.28 -4.90
N PHE A 371 23.34 6.40 -4.92
CA PHE A 371 24.11 7.09 -3.88
C PHE A 371 24.80 8.27 -4.57
N CYS A 372 24.58 9.50 -4.09
CA CYS A 372 25.11 10.69 -4.73
C CYS A 372 26.64 10.75 -4.64
N ASN A 373 27.27 11.15 -5.74
CA ASN A 373 28.72 11.32 -5.84
C ASN A 373 29.28 12.41 -4.95
#